data_AF-A0A9D8P5J3-F1
#
_entry.id   AF-A0A9D8P5J3-F1
#
_cell.length_a   1.000
_cell.length_b   1.000
_cell.length_c   1.000
_cell.angle_alpha   90.00
_cell.angle_beta   90.00
_cell.angle_gamma   90.00
#
_symmetry.space_group_name_H-M   'P 1'
#
loop_
_entity.id
_entity.type
_entity.pdbx_description
1 polymer ?
#
loop_
_entity_poly.entity_id
_entity_poly.type
_entity_poly.pdbx_seq_one_letter_code
_entity_poly.pdbx_strand_id
1 'polypeptide(L)'
;MASVVVTGNAIAFKERAAPQWQASHGAPPETRREIRDAMREDPYYRMWSSLRRSGIEMRQQAGRTLVLRQMAALRDRARALTTAHPETLRLDPTVSVPRYQSELDNHCMPGSYYAEYLEGDVTAAANYDAGMFATTAGLFGRFLDGAGRGTAEWLRRRRLGWTLTRILDLGAGLGHNSLPIAQAFPAAEIIAVDLSAPMLRYGHARVLGMGIQNVTFQQANAESLPFEDGCFDFIFSTMFLHETSHSALRN
;
A
#
# COMPACT_ATOMS: atom_id res chain seq x y z
N MET A 1 15.24 -10.47 12.03
CA MET A 1 14.53 -10.84 13.27
C MET A 1 13.03 -11.06 12.98
N ALA A 2 12.66 -12.25 12.50
CA ALA A 2 11.26 -12.63 12.26
C ALA A 2 11.02 -14.10 12.63
N SER A 3 11.59 -14.53 13.75
CA SER A 3 11.49 -15.88 14.33
C SER A 3 10.51 -15.95 15.51
N VAL A 4 9.88 -14.84 15.88
CA VAL A 4 8.96 -14.79 17.03
C VAL A 4 7.55 -15.14 16.57
N VAL A 5 7.00 -16.22 17.15
CA VAL A 5 5.60 -16.58 16.98
C VAL A 5 4.74 -15.57 17.77
N VAL A 6 3.82 -14.90 17.07
CA VAL A 6 2.90 -13.93 17.66
C VAL A 6 2.12 -14.54 18.82
N THR A 7 1.85 -13.75 19.88
CA THR A 7 1.30 -14.20 21.17
C THR A 7 0.10 -15.15 21.05
N GLY A 8 -0.80 -14.91 20.08
CA GLY A 8 -1.98 -15.77 19.87
C GLY A 8 -1.67 -17.20 19.36
N ASN A 9 -0.51 -17.41 18.74
CA ASN A 9 -0.08 -18.70 18.21
C ASN A 9 1.06 -19.33 19.03
N ALA A 10 1.58 -18.63 20.03
CA ALA A 10 2.72 -19.10 20.82
C ALA A 10 2.39 -20.42 21.57
N ILE A 11 1.15 -20.58 22.05
CA ILE A 11 0.69 -21.81 22.70
C ILE A 11 0.66 -22.96 21.70
N ALA A 12 0.10 -22.74 20.50
CA ALA A 12 0.06 -23.76 19.45
C ALA A 12 1.47 -24.22 19.05
N PHE A 13 2.41 -23.28 18.96
CA PHE A 13 3.80 -23.59 18.67
C PHE A 13 4.49 -24.39 19.79
N LYS A 14 4.47 -23.86 21.02
CA LYS A 14 5.19 -24.44 22.16
C LYS A 14 4.65 -25.80 22.57
N GLU A 15 3.33 -25.94 22.62
CA GLU A 15 2.67 -27.13 23.19
C GLU A 15 2.43 -28.23 22.16
N ARG A 16 2.44 -27.92 20.85
CA ARG A 16 2.08 -28.90 19.81
C ARG A 16 3.04 -28.93 18.63
N ALA A 17 3.17 -27.82 17.89
CA ALA A 17 3.93 -27.83 16.63
C ALA A 17 5.42 -28.13 16.82
N ALA A 18 6.09 -27.51 17.81
CA ALA A 18 7.51 -27.74 18.07
C ALA A 18 7.78 -29.16 18.62
N PRO A 19 7.03 -29.68 19.62
CA PRO A 19 7.17 -31.08 20.04
C PRO A 19 6.94 -32.10 18.91
N GLN A 20 5.92 -31.89 18.08
CA GLN A 20 5.61 -32.79 16.95
C GLN A 20 6.71 -32.75 15.88
N TRP A 21 7.25 -31.58 15.59
CA TRP A 21 8.38 -31.42 14.70
C TRP A 21 9.63 -32.14 15.24
N GLN A 22 9.95 -31.94 16.53
CA GLN A 22 11.10 -32.60 17.16
C GLN A 22 10.96 -34.12 17.16
N ALA A 23 9.75 -34.65 17.43
CA ALA A 23 9.50 -36.08 17.39
C ALA A 23 9.72 -36.69 15.98
N SER A 24 9.47 -35.93 14.92
CA SER A 24 9.61 -36.39 13.52
C SER A 24 10.99 -36.11 12.90
N HIS A 25 11.71 -35.08 13.36
CA HIS A 25 12.97 -34.62 12.77
C HIS A 25 14.18 -34.77 13.70
N GLY A 26 13.99 -35.18 14.96
CA GLY A 26 15.05 -35.38 15.95
C GLY A 26 15.55 -34.10 16.65
N ALA A 27 15.14 -32.92 16.18
CA ALA A 27 15.50 -31.62 16.74
C ALA A 27 14.33 -30.62 16.61
N PRO A 28 14.22 -29.62 17.50
CA PRO A 28 13.20 -28.58 17.39
C PRO A 28 13.41 -27.70 16.15
N PRO A 29 12.36 -27.03 15.63
CA PRO A 29 12.49 -26.14 14.47
C PRO A 29 13.22 -24.84 14.89
N GLU A 30 14.22 -24.43 14.12
CA GLU A 30 15.07 -23.27 14.43
C GLU A 30 14.86 -22.12 13.46
N THR A 31 14.62 -22.43 12.19
CA THR A 31 14.46 -21.41 11.15
C THR A 31 13.01 -20.98 10.99
N ARG A 32 12.79 -19.76 10.47
CA ARG A 32 11.43 -19.28 10.12
C ARG A 32 10.69 -20.25 9.19
N ARG A 33 11.40 -20.94 8.30
CA ARG A 33 10.80 -21.89 7.35
C ARG A 33 10.34 -23.15 8.07
N GLU A 34 11.20 -23.72 8.92
CA GLU A 34 10.86 -24.89 9.74
C GLU A 34 9.71 -24.58 10.70
N ILE A 35 9.74 -23.43 11.38
CA ILE A 35 8.65 -22.99 12.26
C ILE A 35 7.34 -22.88 11.48
N ARG A 36 7.36 -22.30 10.26
CA ARG A 36 6.18 -22.21 9.40
C ARG A 36 5.68 -23.60 9.02
N ASP A 37 6.56 -24.50 8.63
CA ASP A 37 6.20 -25.83 8.16
C ASP A 37 5.69 -26.72 9.31
N ALA A 38 6.27 -26.61 10.51
CA ALA A 38 5.73 -27.19 11.75
C ALA A 38 4.33 -26.67 12.08
N MET A 39 4.14 -25.34 12.02
CA MET A 39 2.86 -24.73 12.35
C MET A 39 1.75 -25.10 11.35
N ARG A 40 2.08 -25.33 10.07
CA ARG A 40 1.10 -25.68 9.03
C ARG A 40 0.36 -26.97 9.31
N GLU A 41 0.96 -27.90 10.04
CA GLU A 41 0.33 -29.16 10.42
C GLU A 41 -0.58 -29.03 11.66
N ASP A 42 -0.43 -27.95 12.45
CA ASP A 42 -1.25 -27.75 13.66
C ASP A 42 -2.70 -27.35 13.32
N PRO A 43 -3.72 -28.11 13.75
CA PRO A 43 -5.11 -27.86 13.38
C PRO A 43 -5.66 -26.54 13.92
N TYR A 44 -5.23 -26.11 15.12
CA TYR A 44 -5.66 -24.83 15.68
C TYR A 44 -5.05 -23.65 14.93
N TYR A 45 -3.77 -23.74 14.55
CA TYR A 45 -3.14 -22.74 13.69
C TYR A 45 -3.83 -22.65 12.34
N ARG A 46 -4.16 -23.79 11.70
CA ARG A 46 -4.91 -23.81 10.44
C ARG A 46 -6.27 -23.12 10.58
N MET A 47 -7.02 -23.43 11.64
CA MET A 47 -8.30 -22.76 11.94
C MET A 47 -8.11 -21.26 12.14
N TRP A 48 -7.19 -20.86 13.04
CA TRP A 48 -6.90 -19.45 13.32
C TRP A 48 -6.46 -18.67 12.08
N SER A 49 -5.58 -19.27 11.25
CA SER A 49 -5.08 -18.68 10.02
C SER A 49 -6.20 -18.49 9.00
N SER A 50 -7.06 -19.51 8.83
CA SER A 50 -8.25 -19.43 7.98
C SER A 50 -9.22 -18.34 8.43
N LEU A 51 -9.50 -18.24 9.74
CA LEU A 51 -10.36 -17.20 10.31
C LEU A 51 -9.76 -15.80 10.12
N ARG A 52 -8.45 -15.63 10.32
CA ARG A 52 -7.76 -14.36 10.11
C ARG A 52 -7.82 -13.90 8.66
N ARG A 53 -7.52 -14.79 7.71
CA ARG A 53 -7.62 -14.51 6.27
C ARG A 53 -9.05 -14.15 5.88
N SER A 54 -10.00 -15.01 6.23
CA SER A 54 -11.43 -14.82 5.91
C SER A 54 -11.96 -13.52 6.52
N GLY A 55 -11.59 -13.20 7.75
CA GLY A 55 -11.99 -11.95 8.39
C GLY A 55 -11.45 -10.70 7.71
N ILE A 56 -10.23 -10.73 7.15
CA ILE A 56 -9.70 -9.62 6.35
C ILE A 56 -10.47 -9.51 5.04
N GLU A 57 -10.66 -10.62 4.33
CA GLU A 57 -11.38 -10.65 3.05
C GLU A 57 -12.83 -10.18 3.20
N MET A 58 -13.54 -10.61 4.25
CA MET A 58 -14.91 -10.16 4.55
C MET A 58 -14.99 -8.64 4.74
N ARG A 59 -14.00 -8.03 5.41
CA ARG A 59 -13.95 -6.55 5.54
C ARG A 59 -13.79 -5.89 4.18
N GLN A 60 -12.92 -6.44 3.33
CA GLN A 60 -12.73 -5.93 1.97
C GLN A 60 -13.98 -6.08 1.11
N GLN A 61 -14.67 -7.22 1.19
CA GLN A 61 -15.94 -7.44 0.48
C GLN A 61 -17.05 -6.48 0.93
N ALA A 62 -17.10 -6.15 2.24
CA ALA A 62 -18.05 -5.17 2.75
C ALA A 62 -17.81 -3.77 2.16
N GLY A 63 -16.54 -3.30 2.13
CA GLY A 63 -16.16 -2.06 1.47
C GLY A 63 -16.47 -2.09 -0.03
N ARG A 64 -16.13 -3.20 -0.69
CA ARG A 64 -16.30 -3.39 -2.14
C ARG A 64 -17.76 -3.31 -2.53
N THR A 65 -18.67 -3.91 -1.75
CA THR A 65 -20.12 -3.81 -1.99
C THR A 65 -20.60 -2.36 -1.95
N LEU A 66 -20.08 -1.56 -1.00
CA LEU A 66 -20.43 -0.14 -0.86
C LEU A 66 -19.90 0.71 -2.01
N VAL A 67 -18.72 0.38 -2.55
CA VAL A 67 -18.05 1.12 -3.62
C VAL A 67 -18.62 0.76 -4.98
N LEU A 68 -18.78 -0.53 -5.30
CA LEU A 68 -19.21 -0.98 -6.62
C LEU A 68 -20.62 -0.49 -6.98
N ARG A 69 -21.55 -0.42 -6.02
CA ARG A 69 -22.90 0.11 -6.25
C ARG A 69 -22.95 1.58 -6.70
N GLN A 70 -21.84 2.30 -6.55
CA GLN A 70 -21.71 3.73 -6.91
C GLN A 70 -20.50 3.99 -7.82
N MET A 71 -19.97 2.95 -8.47
CA MET A 71 -18.71 3.01 -9.22
C MET A 71 -18.68 4.13 -10.28
N ALA A 72 -19.76 4.27 -11.06
CA ALA A 72 -19.86 5.30 -12.11
C ALA A 72 -19.85 6.70 -11.49
N ALA A 73 -20.64 6.93 -10.44
CA ALA A 73 -20.71 8.21 -9.76
C ALA A 73 -19.38 8.61 -9.10
N LEU A 74 -18.63 7.66 -8.52
CA LEU A 74 -17.29 7.91 -7.98
C LEU A 74 -16.30 8.28 -9.10
N ARG A 75 -16.32 7.53 -10.21
CA ARG A 75 -15.48 7.82 -11.38
C ARG A 75 -15.79 9.19 -11.97
N ASP A 76 -17.07 9.52 -12.14
CA ASP A 76 -17.50 10.80 -12.71
C ASP A 76 -17.07 11.98 -11.81
N ARG A 77 -17.18 11.84 -10.49
CA ARG A 77 -16.68 12.84 -9.53
C ARG A 77 -15.16 13.00 -9.61
N ALA A 78 -14.43 11.89 -9.67
CA ALA A 78 -12.98 11.94 -9.84
C ALA A 78 -12.61 12.67 -11.15
N ARG A 79 -13.24 12.30 -12.27
CA ARG A 79 -13.01 12.96 -13.58
C ARG A 79 -13.34 14.45 -13.53
N ALA A 80 -14.43 14.86 -12.87
CA ALA A 80 -14.82 16.26 -12.77
C ALA A 80 -13.76 17.12 -12.05
N LEU A 81 -13.05 16.55 -11.08
CA LEU A 81 -11.94 17.22 -10.38
C LEU A 81 -10.67 17.26 -11.24
N THR A 82 -10.39 16.20 -11.99
CA THR A 82 -9.10 16.03 -12.67
C THR A 82 -9.03 16.60 -14.08
N THR A 83 -10.17 16.83 -14.74
CA THR A 83 -10.20 17.27 -16.15
C THR A 83 -9.55 18.64 -16.36
N ALA A 84 -9.53 19.50 -15.33
CA ALA A 84 -8.88 20.80 -15.40
C ALA A 84 -7.34 20.75 -15.28
N HIS A 85 -6.80 19.61 -14.82
CA HIS A 85 -5.37 19.42 -14.54
C HIS A 85 -4.85 18.09 -15.12
N PRO A 86 -5.01 17.82 -16.43
CA PRO A 86 -4.56 16.56 -17.02
C PRO A 86 -3.04 16.36 -16.95
N GLU A 87 -2.26 17.43 -16.85
CA GLU A 87 -0.79 17.43 -16.86
C GLU A 87 -0.16 16.79 -15.61
N THR A 88 -0.91 16.75 -14.49
CA THR A 88 -0.48 16.19 -13.20
C THR A 88 -0.89 14.73 -13.01
N LEU A 89 -1.42 14.06 -14.05
CA LEU A 89 -1.67 12.61 -14.06
C LEU A 89 -1.09 11.98 -15.32
N ARG A 90 0.00 11.21 -15.14
CA ARG A 90 0.76 10.58 -16.23
C ARG A 90 0.60 9.07 -16.13
N LEU A 91 -0.37 8.52 -16.86
CA LEU A 91 -0.58 7.07 -16.93
C LEU A 91 0.14 6.51 -18.15
N ASP A 92 0.73 5.33 -18.00
CA ASP A 92 1.46 4.64 -19.05
C ASP A 92 0.96 3.18 -19.12
N PRO A 93 0.10 2.84 -20.10
CA PRO A 93 -0.45 1.50 -20.23
C PRO A 93 0.61 0.45 -20.60
N THR A 94 1.84 0.85 -20.95
CA THR A 94 2.94 -0.07 -21.25
C THR A 94 3.69 -0.54 -20.00
N VAL A 95 3.44 0.09 -18.84
CA VAL A 95 4.02 -0.33 -17.56
C VAL A 95 3.49 -1.71 -17.17
N SER A 96 4.36 -2.71 -17.22
CA SER A 96 4.05 -4.06 -16.80
C SER A 96 3.97 -4.17 -15.28
N VAL A 97 2.88 -4.72 -14.77
CA VAL A 97 2.75 -5.03 -13.34
C VAL A 97 3.52 -6.32 -13.04
N PRO A 98 4.50 -6.32 -12.11
CA PRO A 98 5.26 -7.51 -11.77
C PRO A 98 4.38 -8.63 -11.21
N ARG A 99 4.76 -9.88 -11.48
CA ARG A 99 4.01 -11.08 -11.07
C ARG A 99 3.70 -11.12 -9.56
N TYR A 100 4.60 -10.62 -8.72
CA TYR A 100 4.40 -10.62 -7.26
C TYR A 100 3.28 -9.65 -6.82
N GLN A 101 2.86 -8.72 -7.68
CA GLN A 101 1.69 -7.86 -7.48
C GLN A 101 0.46 -8.36 -8.24
N SER A 102 0.61 -8.85 -9.48
CA SER A 102 -0.54 -9.20 -10.31
C SER A 102 -1.22 -10.53 -9.95
N GLU A 103 -0.49 -11.46 -9.34
CA GLU A 103 -1.00 -12.82 -9.03
C GLU A 103 -1.63 -12.94 -7.63
N LEU A 104 -1.63 -11.85 -6.86
CA LEU A 104 -2.05 -11.87 -5.47
C LEU A 104 -3.05 -10.75 -5.19
N ASP A 105 -4.08 -11.08 -4.43
CA ASP A 105 -4.92 -10.07 -3.80
C ASP A 105 -4.19 -9.52 -2.58
N ASN A 106 -3.48 -8.40 -2.77
CA ASN A 106 -2.81 -7.68 -1.69
C ASN A 106 -3.82 -7.35 -0.59
N HIS A 107 -3.42 -7.56 0.66
CA HIS A 107 -4.30 -7.47 1.83
C HIS A 107 -5.61 -8.27 1.73
N CYS A 108 -5.64 -9.38 0.98
CA CYS A 108 -6.85 -10.18 0.73
C CYS A 108 -7.99 -9.31 0.18
N MET A 109 -7.67 -8.28 -0.60
CA MET A 109 -8.62 -7.40 -1.27
C MET A 109 -8.90 -7.94 -2.67
N PRO A 110 -10.11 -8.46 -2.96
CA PRO A 110 -10.40 -9.05 -4.27
C PRO A 110 -10.22 -8.07 -5.43
N GLY A 111 -9.38 -8.46 -6.40
CA GLY A 111 -8.99 -7.61 -7.54
C GLY A 111 -7.78 -6.73 -7.24
N SER A 112 -7.23 -6.80 -6.03
CA SER A 112 -6.08 -6.03 -5.55
C SER A 112 -6.18 -4.54 -5.92
N TYR A 113 -5.03 -3.88 -6.05
CA TYR A 113 -4.95 -2.47 -6.42
C TYR A 113 -5.31 -2.19 -7.88
N TYR A 114 -5.40 -3.20 -8.74
CA TYR A 114 -5.34 -3.04 -10.20
C TYR A 114 -6.65 -3.28 -10.93
N ALA A 115 -7.63 -3.95 -10.30
CA ALA A 115 -8.89 -4.25 -10.96
C ALA A 115 -9.62 -2.97 -11.39
N GLU A 116 -9.97 -2.92 -12.67
CA GLU A 116 -10.85 -1.92 -13.26
C GLU A 116 -12.11 -2.62 -13.77
N TYR A 117 -13.27 -2.08 -13.41
CA TYR A 117 -14.59 -2.58 -13.82
C TYR A 117 -15.25 -1.66 -14.85
N LEU A 118 -14.75 -0.43 -14.99
CA LEU A 118 -15.14 0.52 -16.02
C LEU A 118 -13.97 1.43 -16.43
N GLU A 119 -14.08 2.10 -17.56
CA GLU A 119 -13.02 2.99 -18.04
C GLU A 119 -12.80 4.19 -17.10
N GLY A 120 -11.55 4.39 -16.68
CA GLY A 120 -11.16 5.43 -15.74
C GLY A 120 -11.48 5.06 -14.29
N ASP A 121 -11.48 3.77 -13.97
CA ASP A 121 -11.90 3.27 -12.66
C ASP A 121 -11.08 3.89 -11.50
N VAL A 122 -11.74 4.01 -10.35
CA VAL A 122 -11.18 4.49 -9.07
C VAL A 122 -11.65 3.64 -7.88
N THR A 123 -12.35 2.53 -8.12
CA THR A 123 -13.03 1.71 -7.11
C THR A 123 -12.05 0.89 -6.29
N ALA A 124 -10.98 0.36 -6.87
CA ALA A 124 -9.92 -0.33 -6.12
C ALA A 124 -9.36 0.59 -5.01
N ALA A 125 -9.07 1.84 -5.37
CA ALA A 125 -8.59 2.86 -4.45
C ALA A 125 -9.64 3.27 -3.41
N ALA A 126 -10.87 3.53 -3.84
CA ALA A 126 -11.97 3.90 -2.93
C ALA A 126 -12.27 2.78 -1.91
N ASN A 127 -12.20 1.51 -2.34
CA ASN A 127 -12.36 0.37 -1.45
C ASN A 127 -11.22 0.27 -0.46
N TYR A 128 -9.98 0.40 -0.93
CA TYR A 128 -8.82 0.36 -0.06
C TYR A 128 -8.83 1.50 0.99
N ASP A 129 -9.23 2.71 0.58
CA ASP A 129 -9.37 3.88 1.44
C ASP A 129 -10.35 3.61 2.60
N ALA A 130 -11.58 3.21 2.27
CA ALA A 130 -12.59 2.89 3.27
C ALA A 130 -12.21 1.67 4.14
N GLY A 131 -11.64 0.64 3.53
CA GLY A 131 -11.22 -0.60 4.19
C GLY A 131 -10.08 -0.40 5.18
N MET A 132 -9.10 0.45 4.84
CA MET A 132 -8.01 0.81 5.74
C MET A 132 -8.51 1.60 6.95
N PHE A 133 -9.43 2.55 6.76
CA PHE A 133 -10.04 3.28 7.87
C PHE A 133 -10.78 2.34 8.83
N ALA A 134 -11.60 1.44 8.30
CA ALA A 134 -12.31 0.45 9.10
C ALA A 134 -11.35 -0.50 9.84
N THR A 135 -10.30 -0.98 9.18
CA THR A 135 -9.34 -1.94 9.74
C THR A 135 -8.50 -1.33 10.87
N THR A 136 -8.19 -0.04 10.75
CA THR A 136 -7.36 0.67 11.72
C THR A 136 -8.18 1.39 12.79
N ALA A 137 -9.51 1.28 12.75
CA ALA A 137 -10.41 2.06 13.61
C ALA A 137 -10.08 3.57 13.60
N GLY A 138 -9.66 4.09 12.44
CA GLY A 138 -9.27 5.49 12.27
C GLY A 138 -7.94 5.90 12.93
N LEU A 139 -7.10 4.96 13.38
CA LEU A 139 -5.81 5.26 14.05
C LEU A 139 -4.85 6.11 13.20
N PHE A 140 -4.95 6.04 11.87
CA PHE A 140 -4.15 6.87 10.96
C PHE A 140 -4.75 8.24 10.65
N GLY A 141 -5.82 8.61 11.36
CA GLY A 141 -6.54 9.87 11.18
C GLY A 141 -7.57 9.83 10.05
N ARG A 142 -8.33 10.93 9.95
CA ARG A 142 -9.45 11.07 9.00
C ARG A 142 -9.05 10.81 7.53
N PHE A 143 -7.82 11.18 7.16
CA PHE A 143 -7.32 11.06 5.79
C PHE A 143 -6.31 9.91 5.62
N LEU A 144 -6.12 9.07 6.65
CA LEU A 144 -5.15 7.97 6.66
C LEU A 144 -3.71 8.42 6.35
N ASP A 145 -3.41 9.67 6.68
CA ASP A 145 -2.21 10.40 6.26
C ASP A 145 -1.19 10.58 7.41
N GLY A 146 -1.43 9.90 8.55
CA GLY A 146 -0.62 10.07 9.76
C GLY A 146 0.88 9.83 9.57
N ALA A 147 1.26 8.86 8.74
CA ALA A 147 2.66 8.60 8.43
C ALA A 147 3.28 9.72 7.57
N GLY A 148 2.57 10.19 6.54
CA GLY A 148 2.96 11.36 5.75
C GLY A 148 3.11 12.63 6.61
N ARG A 149 2.20 12.86 7.57
CA ARG A 149 2.32 13.96 8.55
C ARG A 149 3.58 13.84 9.39
N GLY A 150 3.88 12.63 9.86
CA GLY A 150 5.09 12.34 10.61
C GLY A 150 6.37 12.63 9.80
N THR A 151 6.40 12.22 8.54
CA THR A 151 7.51 12.51 7.61
C THR A 151 7.65 14.01 7.35
N ALA A 152 6.55 14.71 7.08
CA ALA A 152 6.55 16.16 6.87
C ALA A 152 7.10 16.92 8.09
N GLU A 153 6.65 16.54 9.29
CA GLU A 153 7.10 17.15 10.53
C GLU A 153 8.57 16.83 10.83
N TRP A 154 9.00 15.59 10.55
CA TRP A 154 10.41 15.19 10.64
C TRP A 154 11.30 16.06 9.74
N LEU A 155 10.90 16.27 8.48
CA LEU A 155 11.63 17.10 7.52
C LEU A 155 11.75 18.54 8.01
N ARG A 156 10.63 19.14 8.42
CA ARG A 156 10.61 20.52 8.95
C ARG A 156 11.52 20.73 10.15
N ARG A 157 11.58 19.75 11.07
CA ARG A 157 12.39 19.86 12.29
C ARG A 157 13.87 19.54 12.09
N ARG A 158 14.18 18.49 11.32
CA ARG A 158 15.54 17.93 11.27
C ARG A 158 16.36 18.36 10.07
N ARG A 159 15.73 18.94 9.04
CA ARG A 159 16.39 19.39 7.81
C ARG A 159 16.25 20.90 7.61
N LEU A 160 16.49 21.65 8.68
CA LEU A 160 16.58 23.12 8.62
C LEU A 160 17.68 23.51 7.61
N GLY A 161 17.29 24.22 6.55
CA GLY A 161 18.20 24.70 5.50
C GLY A 161 18.27 23.86 4.23
N TRP A 162 17.52 22.76 4.12
CA TRP A 162 17.36 22.06 2.83
C TRP A 162 16.39 22.83 1.93
N THR A 163 16.81 23.13 0.71
CA THR A 163 15.90 23.62 -0.34
C THR A 163 15.31 22.40 -1.04
N LEU A 164 14.09 22.03 -0.68
CA LEU A 164 13.36 20.95 -1.35
C LEU A 164 12.58 21.52 -2.53
N THR A 165 13.03 21.19 -3.73
CA THR A 165 12.40 21.60 -5.00
C THR A 165 11.70 20.44 -5.68
N ARG A 166 12.25 19.23 -5.60
CA ARG A 166 11.66 18.00 -6.19
C ARG A 166 11.72 16.85 -5.19
N ILE A 167 10.56 16.26 -4.92
CA ILE A 167 10.41 15.17 -3.96
C ILE A 167 9.73 13.98 -4.65
N LEU A 168 10.24 12.77 -4.42
CA LEU A 168 9.67 11.54 -4.94
C LEU A 168 9.01 10.71 -3.83
N ASP A 169 7.76 10.29 -4.06
CA ASP A 169 7.04 9.29 -3.27
C ASP A 169 6.99 7.96 -4.03
N LEU A 170 7.67 6.94 -3.51
CA LEU A 170 7.72 5.60 -4.10
C LEU A 170 6.63 4.69 -3.54
N GLY A 171 5.79 4.15 -4.43
CA GLY A 171 4.65 3.33 -4.03
C GLY A 171 3.55 4.17 -3.39
N ALA A 172 3.24 5.31 -4.01
CA ALA A 172 2.36 6.32 -3.45
C ALA A 172 0.90 5.84 -3.31
N GLY A 173 0.50 4.77 -4.02
CA GLY A 173 -0.86 4.25 -4.06
C GLY A 173 -1.86 5.36 -4.40
N LEU A 174 -2.78 5.62 -3.46
CA LEU A 174 -3.80 6.66 -3.59
C LEU A 174 -3.40 8.01 -2.95
N GLY A 175 -2.13 8.23 -2.65
CA GLY A 175 -1.57 9.52 -2.25
C GLY A 175 -1.85 9.93 -0.80
N HIS A 176 -2.15 8.98 0.11
CA HIS A 176 -2.35 9.29 1.54
C HIS A 176 -1.17 10.04 2.13
N ASN A 177 0.05 9.59 1.82
CA ASN A 177 1.26 10.13 2.43
C ASN A 177 1.90 11.26 1.62
N SER A 178 1.61 11.35 0.31
CA SER A 178 2.05 12.46 -0.53
C SER A 178 1.35 13.77 -0.15
N LEU A 179 0.09 13.69 0.30
CA LEU A 179 -0.73 14.86 0.61
C LEU A 179 -0.15 15.75 1.73
N PRO A 180 0.21 15.24 2.92
CA PRO A 180 0.83 16.06 3.96
C PRO A 180 2.17 16.66 3.54
N ILE A 181 2.94 15.97 2.70
CA ILE A 181 4.23 16.44 2.20
C ILE A 181 4.01 17.62 1.24
N ALA A 182 3.08 17.47 0.30
CA ALA A 182 2.70 18.53 -0.63
C ALA A 182 2.22 19.79 0.09
N GLN A 183 1.38 19.64 1.12
CA GLN A 183 0.93 20.75 1.98
C GLN A 183 2.08 21.36 2.78
N ALA A 184 3.06 20.54 3.19
CA ALA A 184 4.16 21.02 4.00
C ALA A 184 5.18 21.84 3.21
N PHE A 185 5.33 21.52 1.92
CA PHE A 185 6.29 22.11 1.00
C PHE A 185 5.58 22.57 -0.30
N PRO A 186 4.75 23.63 -0.25
CA PRO A 186 3.93 24.04 -1.38
C PRO A 186 4.73 24.53 -2.60
N ALA A 187 6.01 24.88 -2.41
CA ALA A 187 6.91 25.28 -3.49
C ALA A 187 7.65 24.09 -4.15
N ALA A 188 7.59 22.90 -3.55
CA ALA A 188 8.22 21.70 -4.09
C ALA A 188 7.28 20.98 -5.06
N GLU A 189 7.81 20.48 -6.17
CA GLU A 189 7.14 19.49 -7.02
C GLU A 189 7.21 18.12 -6.33
N ILE A 190 6.06 17.51 -6.09
CA ILE A 190 5.98 16.14 -5.60
C ILE A 190 5.64 15.22 -6.77
N ILE A 191 6.48 14.23 -7.04
CA ILE A 191 6.20 13.15 -7.98
C ILE A 191 5.80 11.90 -7.18
N ALA A 192 4.56 11.45 -7.37
CA ALA A 192 4.00 10.28 -6.70
C ALA A 192 3.92 9.11 -7.68
N VAL A 193 4.74 8.08 -7.47
CA VAL A 193 4.85 6.92 -8.37
C VAL A 193 4.15 5.70 -7.80
N ASP A 194 3.36 5.04 -8.64
CA ASP A 194 2.79 3.72 -8.36
C ASP A 194 2.62 2.92 -9.67
N LEU A 195 2.45 1.61 -9.56
CA LEU A 195 2.13 0.76 -10.70
C LEU A 195 0.65 0.85 -11.10
N SER A 196 -0.23 1.17 -10.14
CA SER A 196 -1.68 1.05 -10.31
C SER A 196 -2.33 2.33 -10.83
N ALA A 197 -2.77 2.29 -12.08
CA ALA A 197 -3.55 3.37 -12.69
C ALA A 197 -4.81 3.79 -11.89
N PRO A 198 -5.70 2.88 -11.43
CA PRO A 198 -6.88 3.29 -10.66
C PRO A 198 -6.53 3.90 -9.29
N MET A 199 -5.41 3.51 -8.67
CA MET A 199 -4.92 4.14 -7.44
C MET A 199 -4.47 5.59 -7.69
N LEU A 200 -3.68 5.79 -8.76
CA LEU A 200 -3.19 7.11 -9.17
C LEU A 200 -4.34 8.06 -9.57
N ARG A 201 -5.36 7.59 -10.29
CA ARG A 201 -6.54 8.40 -10.65
C ARG A 201 -7.27 8.91 -9.42
N TYR A 202 -7.47 8.05 -8.42
CA TYR A 202 -8.10 8.44 -7.16
C TYR A 202 -7.22 9.42 -6.38
N GLY A 203 -5.92 9.15 -6.27
CA GLY A 203 -4.97 10.03 -5.60
C GLY A 203 -4.92 11.43 -6.21
N HIS A 204 -4.93 11.50 -7.55
CA HIS A 204 -5.00 12.75 -8.30
C HIS A 204 -6.30 13.53 -8.00
N ALA A 205 -7.45 12.85 -8.06
CA ALA A 205 -8.73 13.49 -7.70
C ALA A 205 -8.74 13.97 -6.24
N ARG A 206 -8.15 13.22 -5.32
CA ARG A 206 -8.05 13.59 -3.91
C ARG A 206 -7.26 14.88 -3.70
N VAL A 207 -6.04 14.99 -4.26
CA VAL A 207 -5.20 16.18 -4.03
C VAL A 207 -5.87 17.43 -4.60
N LEU A 208 -6.44 17.35 -5.80
CA LEU A 208 -7.15 18.47 -6.43
C LEU A 208 -8.42 18.84 -5.65
N GLY A 209 -9.18 17.85 -5.19
CA GLY A 209 -10.35 18.06 -4.33
C GLY A 209 -10.01 18.71 -2.97
N MET A 210 -8.72 18.70 -2.58
CA MET A 210 -8.20 19.37 -1.39
C MET A 210 -7.45 20.68 -1.70
N GLY A 211 -7.51 21.16 -2.94
CA GLY A 211 -6.86 22.40 -3.36
C GLY A 211 -5.34 22.33 -3.47
N ILE A 212 -4.78 21.12 -3.59
CA ILE A 212 -3.35 20.89 -3.69
C ILE A 212 -3.00 20.65 -5.15
N GLN A 213 -2.04 21.44 -5.68
CA GLN A 213 -1.70 21.45 -7.11
C GLN A 213 -0.24 21.08 -7.40
N ASN A 214 0.60 20.91 -6.38
CA ASN A 214 2.03 20.63 -6.54
C ASN A 214 2.36 19.12 -6.52
N VAL A 215 1.40 18.26 -6.90
CA VAL A 215 1.59 16.80 -6.94
C VAL A 215 1.29 16.27 -8.33
N THR A 216 2.25 15.60 -8.94
CA THR A 216 2.07 14.81 -10.16
C THR A 216 2.02 13.33 -9.82
N PHE A 217 0.94 12.65 -10.20
CA PHE A 217 0.83 11.20 -10.12
C PHE A 217 1.34 10.56 -11.41
N GLN A 218 2.29 9.64 -11.31
CA GLN A 218 2.93 9.02 -12.46
C GLN A 218 2.95 7.49 -12.34
N GLN A 219 2.43 6.81 -13.36
CA GLN A 219 2.50 5.37 -13.46
C GLN A 219 3.92 4.96 -13.86
N ALA A 220 4.61 4.22 -12.98
CA ALA A 220 5.94 3.70 -13.25
C ALA A 220 6.27 2.53 -12.32
N ASN A 221 7.20 1.68 -12.75
CA ASN A 221 7.77 0.65 -11.89
C ASN A 221 8.92 1.26 -11.07
N ALA A 222 8.84 1.15 -9.73
CA ALA A 222 9.90 1.61 -8.83
C ALA A 222 11.23 0.87 -9.04
N GLU A 223 11.23 -0.33 -9.65
CA GLU A 223 12.43 -1.08 -10.02
C GLU A 223 13.16 -0.48 -11.24
N SER A 224 12.51 0.40 -12.02
CA SER A 224 13.09 1.01 -13.22
C SER A 224 12.40 2.35 -13.49
N LEU A 225 12.75 3.35 -12.70
CA LEU A 225 12.14 4.67 -12.76
C LEU A 225 12.57 5.45 -14.03
N PRO A 226 11.66 6.20 -14.66
CA PRO A 226 11.96 7.00 -15.86
C PRO A 226 12.52 8.38 -15.48
N PHE A 227 13.49 8.43 -14.57
CA PHE A 227 14.10 9.67 -14.09
C PHE A 227 15.62 9.59 -14.16
N GLU A 228 16.26 10.73 -14.37
CA GLU A 228 17.72 10.84 -14.28
C GLU A 228 18.19 10.69 -12.83
N ASP A 229 19.38 10.12 -12.65
CA ASP A 229 19.99 9.98 -11.33
C ASP A 229 20.21 11.34 -10.67
N GLY A 230 19.97 11.41 -9.35
CA GLY A 230 20.23 12.61 -8.55
C GLY A 230 19.28 13.78 -8.80
N CYS A 231 18.18 13.60 -9.53
CA CYS A 231 17.26 14.70 -9.87
C CYS A 231 16.18 15.02 -8.81
N PHE A 232 16.21 14.34 -7.65
CA PHE A 232 15.31 14.56 -6.51
C PHE A 232 16.10 14.92 -5.26
N ASP A 233 15.61 15.92 -4.52
CA ASP A 233 16.23 16.38 -3.27
C ASP A 233 15.88 15.47 -2.09
N PHE A 234 14.72 14.80 -2.17
CA PHE A 234 14.26 13.88 -1.16
C PHE A 234 13.40 12.77 -1.78
N ILE A 235 13.61 11.54 -1.30
CA ILE A 235 12.83 10.36 -1.70
C ILE A 235 12.28 9.74 -0.42
N PHE A 236 10.98 9.44 -0.43
CA PHE A 236 10.35 8.69 0.65
C PHE A 236 9.48 7.57 0.09
N SER A 237 9.22 6.58 0.95
CA SER A 237 8.27 5.51 0.69
C SER A 237 7.65 5.14 2.03
N THR A 238 6.33 4.95 2.06
CA THR A 238 5.60 4.63 3.28
C THR A 238 4.74 3.41 3.05
N MET A 239 4.92 2.36 3.85
CA MET A 239 4.13 1.12 3.76
C MET A 239 4.15 0.43 2.38
N PHE A 240 5.20 0.64 1.59
CA PHE A 240 5.35 0.07 0.25
C PHE A 240 6.29 -1.15 0.21
N LEU A 241 7.49 -1.05 0.81
CA LEU A 241 8.54 -2.06 0.64
C LEU A 241 8.18 -3.49 1.11
N HIS A 242 7.17 -3.66 1.97
CA HIS A 242 6.72 -5.00 2.40
C HIS A 242 5.75 -5.66 1.41
N GLU A 243 5.25 -4.89 0.44
CA GLU A 243 4.39 -5.33 -0.65
C GLU A 243 5.21 -5.72 -1.88
N THR A 244 6.55 -5.70 -1.79
CA THR A 244 7.43 -6.08 -2.90
C THR A 244 8.05 -7.46 -2.69
N SER A 245 8.60 -8.01 -3.77
CA SER A 245 9.36 -9.26 -3.71
C SER A 245 10.77 -9.06 -3.15
N HIS A 246 11.36 -10.15 -2.67
CA HIS A 246 12.77 -10.14 -2.22
C HIS A 246 13.75 -9.71 -3.33
N SER A 247 13.47 -10.02 -4.59
CA SER A 247 14.28 -9.58 -5.73
C SER A 247 14.12 -8.09 -5.98
N ALA A 248 12.88 -7.57 -5.93
CA ALA A 248 12.61 -6.15 -6.16
C ALA A 248 13.28 -5.24 -5.12
N LEU A 249 13.46 -5.70 -3.88
CA LEU A 249 14.16 -4.96 -2.83
C LEU A 249 15.68 -4.80 -3.04
N ARG A 250 16.26 -5.47 -4.04
CA ARG A 250 17.72 -5.48 -4.28
C ARG A 250 18.14 -4.68 -5.50
N ASN A 251 17.20 -4.12 -6.25
CA ASN A 251 17.47 -3.14 -7.32
C ASN A 251 17.80 -1.79 -6.69
#